data_AF-A0A8J2L852-F1
#
_entry.id   AF-A0A8J2L852-F1
#
_cell.length_a   1.000
_cell.length_b   1.000
_cell.length_c   1.000
_cell.angle_alpha   90.00
_cell.angle_beta   90.00
_cell.angle_gamma   90.00
#
_symmetry.space_group_name_H-M   'P 1'
#
loop_
_entity.id
_entity.type
_entity.pdbx_description
1 polymer ?
#
loop_
_entity_poly.entity_id
_entity_poly.type
_entity_poly.pdbx_seq_one_letter_code
_entity_poly.pdbx_strand_id
1 'polypeptide(L)' 'MSSKWNYICGGTLISKRAILTAAHCVTFSETTEVRSKNHFRIDLGKFRRERVDEFVQSHEIQHIVVHPSYSPYGY' A
#
# COMPACT_ATOMS: atom_id res chain seq x y z
N MET A 1 -21.68 4.39 -8.56
CA MET A 1 -21.26 3.08 -8.01
C MET A 1 -19.89 3.26 -7.38
N SER A 2 -19.81 3.43 -6.06
CA SER A 2 -18.51 3.62 -5.39
C SER A 2 -17.90 2.26 -5.11
N SER A 3 -16.90 1.87 -5.90
CA SER A 3 -15.98 0.79 -5.55
C SER A 3 -15.25 1.21 -4.27
N LYS A 4 -15.71 0.66 -3.15
CA LYS A 4 -15.23 1.01 -1.82
C LYS A 4 -13.85 0.40 -1.61
N TRP A 5 -12.80 1.17 -1.85
CA TRP A 5 -11.46 0.84 -1.40
C TRP A 5 -11.45 0.74 0.13
N ASN A 6 -10.86 -0.33 0.66
CA ASN A 6 -10.71 -0.53 2.10
C ASN A 6 -9.29 -0.16 2.54
N TYR A 7 -9.17 0.49 3.70
CA TYR A 7 -7.87 0.72 4.32
C TYR A 7 -7.29 -0.61 4.76
N ILE A 8 -6.10 -0.96 4.27
CA ILE A 8 -5.41 -2.21 4.60
C ILE A 8 -4.12 -1.98 5.40
N CYS A 9 -3.39 -0.90 5.12
CA CYS A 9 -2.08 -0.61 5.70
C CYS A 9 -1.72 0.88 5.55
N GLY A 10 -0.74 1.33 6.32
CA GLY A 10 -0.08 2.63 6.15
C GLY A 10 1.19 2.55 5.29
N GLY A 11 1.80 3.71 5.05
CA GLY A 11 3.07 3.84 4.35
C GLY A 11 3.63 5.26 4.47
N THR A 12 4.89 5.43 4.13
CA THR A 12 5.61 6.72 4.20
C THR A 12 6.12 7.13 2.83
N LEU A 13 5.85 8.37 2.41
CA LEU A 13 6.42 8.94 1.20
C LEU A 13 7.90 9.26 1.45
N ILE A 14 8.80 8.52 0.79
CA ILE A 14 10.25 8.70 0.93
C ILE A 14 10.89 9.44 -0.25
N SER A 15 10.15 9.58 -1.35
CA SER A 15 10.54 10.39 -2.50
C SER A 15 9.29 10.81 -3.28
N LYS A 16 9.46 11.62 -4.33
CA LYS A 16 8.35 12.03 -5.22
C LYS A 16 7.60 10.86 -5.88
N ARG A 17 8.16 9.64 -5.89
CA ARG A 17 7.61 8.47 -6.59
C ARG A 17 7.70 7.16 -5.81
N ALA A 18 8.09 7.19 -4.54
CA ALA A 18 8.29 5.97 -3.75
C ALA A 18 7.63 6.06 -2.36
N ILE A 19 6.93 4.98 -2.01
CA ILE A 19 6.33 4.75 -0.70
C ILE A 19 7.06 3.59 -0.03
N LEU A 20 7.51 3.79 1.20
CA LEU A 20 7.98 2.72 2.08
C LEU A 20 6.79 2.17 2.89
N THR A 21 6.66 0.84 2.93
CA THR A 21 5.65 0.14 3.74
C THR A 21 6.21 -1.21 4.22
N ALA A 22 5.47 -1.93 5.04
CA ALA A 22 5.84 -3.26 5.49
C ALA A 22 5.58 -4.31 4.40
N ALA A 23 6.46 -5.31 4.27
CA ALA A 23 6.32 -6.36 3.25
C ALA A 23 5.00 -7.14 3.38
N HIS A 24 4.56 -7.44 4.61
CA HIS A 24 3.30 -8.15 4.85
C HIS A 24 2.05 -7.40 4.36
N CYS A 25 2.13 -6.09 4.12
CA CYS A 25 1.02 -5.32 3.56
C CYS A 25 0.76 -5.66 2.09
N VAL A 26 1.81 -6.08 1.38
CA VAL A 26 1.79 -6.29 -0.07
C VAL A 26 1.98 -7.75 -0.48
N THR A 27 2.24 -8.67 0.45
CA THR A 27 2.27 -10.11 0.20
C THR A 27 0.97 -10.79 0.65
N PHE A 28 0.77 -12.04 0.23
CA PHE A 28 -0.24 -12.89 0.86
C PHE A 28 0.21 -13.30 2.28
N SER A 29 -0.76 -13.67 3.12
CA SER A 29 -0.49 -14.13 4.48
C SER A 29 0.42 -15.35 4.42
N GLU A 30 1.44 -15.39 5.28
CA GLU A 30 2.37 -16.52 5.38
C GLU A 30 3.15 -16.85 4.09
N THR A 31 3.22 -15.92 3.12
CA THR A 31 4.01 -16.12 1.89
C THR A 31 4.89 -14.92 1.55
N THR A 32 5.85 -15.13 0.66
CA THR A 32 6.63 -14.07 0.00
C THR A 32 6.03 -13.66 -1.35
N GLU A 33 4.88 -14.22 -1.72
CA GLU A 33 4.21 -13.92 -2.99
C GLU A 33 3.56 -12.55 -2.93
N VAL A 34 3.94 -11.68 -3.87
CA VAL A 34 3.45 -10.31 -3.96
C VAL A 34 2.05 -10.29 -4.57
N ARG A 35 1.10 -9.66 -3.87
CA ARG A 35 -0.26 -9.44 -4.37
C ARG A 35 -0.23 -8.54 -5.61
N SER A 36 -1.17 -8.75 -6.52
CA SER A 36 -1.32 -7.89 -7.72
C SER A 36 -1.39 -6.40 -7.35
N LYS A 37 -0.57 -5.58 -8.01
CA LYS A 37 -0.51 -4.13 -7.81
C LYS A 37 -1.87 -3.43 -8.01
N ASN A 38 -2.76 -4.01 -8.81
CA ASN A 38 -4.10 -3.49 -9.08
C ASN A 38 -5.06 -3.67 -7.89
N HIS A 39 -4.69 -4.46 -6.88
CA HIS A 39 -5.44 -4.58 -5.62
C HIS A 39 -5.11 -3.45 -4.64
N PHE A 40 -4.25 -2.52 -5.02
CA PHE A 40 -3.79 -1.44 -4.18
C PHE A 40 -4.04 -0.09 -4.85
N ARG A 41 -4.28 0.90 -3.99
CA ARG A 41 -4.29 2.31 -4.33
C ARG A 41 -3.58 3.05 -3.21
N ILE A 42 -2.75 4.03 -3.57
CA ILE A 42 -2.09 4.89 -2.60
C ILE A 42 -2.90 6.18 -2.49
N ASP A 43 -3.39 6.49 -1.30
CA ASP A 43 -3.99 7.79 -0.97
C ASP A 43 -3.00 8.58 -0.11
N LEU A 44 -2.46 9.68 -0.63
CA LEU A 44 -1.59 10.61 0.09
C LEU A 44 -2.40 11.80 0.61
N GLY A 45 -1.90 12.48 1.65
CA GLY A 45 -2.51 13.71 2.17
C GLY A 45 -3.82 13.50 2.94
N LYS A 46 -4.23 12.26 3.25
CA LYS A 46 -5.42 12.02 4.06
C LYS A 46 -5.23 12.50 5.49
N PHE A 47 -6.09 13.40 5.95
CA PHE A 47 -6.19 13.77 7.36
C PHE A 47 -7.19 12.89 8.12
N ARG A 48 -8.34 12.57 7.51
CA ARG A 48 -9.35 11.66 8.07
C ARG A 48 -9.40 10.38 7.25
N ARG A 49 -9.29 9.24 7.91
CA ARG A 49 -9.18 7.92 7.26
C ARG A 49 -10.39 7.62 6.36
N GLU A 50 -11.59 7.93 6.82
CA GLU A 50 -12.84 7.56 6.16
C GLU A 50 -13.25 8.56 5.06
N ARG A 51 -12.58 9.70 4.95
CA ARG A 51 -12.93 10.76 4.00
C ARG A 51 -11.91 10.84 2.87
N VAL A 52 -12.42 11.16 1.69
CA VAL A 52 -11.63 11.64 0.57
C VAL A 52 -12.01 13.10 0.41
N ASP A 53 -11.08 13.99 0.74
CA ASP A 53 -11.21 15.43 0.56
C ASP A 53 -10.31 15.92 -0.60
N GLU A 54 -10.35 17.21 -0.88
CA GLU A 54 -9.62 17.82 -2.00
C GLU A 54 -8.09 17.74 -1.90
N PHE A 55 -7.54 17.49 -0.70
CA PHE A 55 -6.11 17.35 -0.49
C PHE A 55 -5.61 15.92 -0.74
N VAL A 56 -6.53 14.97 -0.89
CA VAL A 56 -6.18 13.57 -1.11
C VAL A 56 -5.73 13.35 -2.55
N GLN A 57 -4.50 12.87 -2.70
CA GLN A 57 -3.94 12.48 -3.99
C GLN A 57 -3.94 10.95 -4.10
N SER A 58 -4.68 10.42 -5.08
CA SER A 58 -4.78 8.98 -5.33
C SER A 58 -3.86 8.58 -6.48
N HIS A 59 -3.04 7.56 -6.25
CA HIS A 59 -2.10 7.05 -7.24
C HIS A 59 -2.17 5.52 -7.38
N GLU A 60 -2.03 5.06 -8.62
CA GLU A 60 -1.84 3.65 -8.96
C GLU A 60 -0.38 3.23 -8.73
N ILE A 61 -0.17 1.94 -8.50
CA ILE A 61 1.15 1.37 -8.27
C ILE A 61 1.75 0.88 -9.59
N GLN A 62 2.95 1.36 -9.93
CA GLN A 62 3.69 0.86 -11.10
C GLN A 62 4.36 -0.48 -10.85
N HIS A 63 5.06 -0.62 -9.72
CA HIS A 63 5.79 -1.80 -9.31
C HIS A 63 5.85 -1.90 -7.78
N ILE A 64 6.02 -3.13 -7.26
CA ILE A 64 6.19 -3.42 -5.84
C ILE A 64 7.53 -4.14 -5.69
N VAL A 65 8.36 -3.68 -4.75
CA VAL A 65 9.64 -4.31 -4.41
C VAL A 65 9.59 -4.77 -2.97
N VAL A 66 9.62 -6.08 -2.78
CA VAL A 66 9.75 -6.69 -1.45
C VAL A 66 11.22 -6.97 -1.18
N HIS A 67 11.67 -6.68 0.05
CA HIS A 67 13.05 -6.93 0.44
C HIS A 67 13.38 -8.43 0.29
N PRO A 68 14.52 -8.81 -0.34
CA PRO A 68 14.81 -10.21 -0.68
C PRO A 68 14.94 -11.13 0.54
N SER A 69 15.27 -10.59 1.72
CA SER A 69 15.37 -11.33 2.98
C SER A 69 14.08 -11.31 3.82
N TYR A 70 12.97 -10.84 3.28
CA TYR A 70 11.68 -10.89 3.99
C TYR A 70 11.26 -12.34 4.24
N SER A 71 11.04 -12.69 5.51
CA SER A 71 10.44 -13.97 5.93
C SER A 71 9.06 -13.71 6.53
N PRO A 72 8.00 -14.36 6.04
CA PRO A 72 6.64 -14.15 6.54
C PRO A 72 6.38 -14.84 7.90
N TYR A 73 7.31 -15.68 8.36
CA TYR A 73 7.21 -16.47 9.61
C TYR A 73 7.98 -15.85 10.78
N GLY A 74 8.39 -14.58 10.65
CA GLY A 74 9.25 -13.89 11.62
C GLY A 74 8.55 -13.03 12.67
N TYR A 75 7.26 -13.26 12.91
CA TYR A 75 6.55 -12.74 14.09
C TYR A 75 6.50 -13.81 15.17
#